data_AF-J9ALS4-F1
#
_entry.id   AF-J9ALS4-F1
#
_cell.length_a   1.000
_cell.length_b   1.000
_cell.length_c   1.000
_cell.angle_alpha   90.00
_cell.angle_beta   90.00
_cell.angle_gamma   90.00
#
_symmetry.space_group_name_H-M   'P 1'
#
loop_
_entity.id
_entity.type
_entity.pdbx_description
1 polymer ?
#
loop_
_entity_poly.entity_id
_entity_poly.type
_entity_poly.pdbx_seq_one_letter_code
_entity_poly.pdbx_strand_id
1 'polypeptide(L)'
;TKKAFFSSDIDAADSAAHLRAQCGQALQTIAKHLQLHIVLLLWPYLFEFICAQEYNIALTDIIKCIRILAERTMKAGEKLDFEEGFDSPHVAGNLQVFSRLITCMNNAPLNLLLSKRATEALRLLSALAPWFHNSLRNVLPKHCDELLVILKNLSPPLNNTVEGGNSAVCELRLARIARWHAHVLDLLDLCVRNVNDGEWRCAFAAAMGKQFNLYGDAPEEKVIISPFVNIN
;
A
#
# COMPACT_ATOMS: atom_id res chain seq x y z
N THR A 1 24.64 -17.75 -28.24
CA THR A 1 24.28 -16.32 -28.04
C THR A 1 23.09 -16.08 -27.12
N LYS A 2 22.07 -16.96 -27.01
CA LYS A 2 20.99 -16.78 -26.01
C LYS A 2 21.40 -16.94 -24.54
N LYS A 3 22.34 -17.83 -24.22
CA LYS A 3 22.72 -18.15 -22.83
C LYS A 3 23.48 -17.04 -22.09
N ALA A 4 24.20 -16.18 -22.81
CA ALA A 4 24.94 -15.05 -22.21
C ALA A 4 24.03 -13.85 -21.91
N PHE A 5 22.98 -13.65 -22.72
CA PHE A 5 21.99 -12.58 -22.53
C PHE A 5 21.09 -12.84 -21.32
N PHE A 6 20.66 -14.10 -21.12
CA PHE A 6 19.92 -14.48 -19.92
C PHE A 6 20.75 -14.40 -18.63
N SER A 7 22.07 -14.58 -18.69
CA SER A 7 22.93 -14.48 -17.51
C SER A 7 23.08 -13.03 -17.04
N SER A 8 23.27 -12.08 -17.97
CA SER A 8 23.43 -10.66 -17.63
C SER A 8 22.16 -10.04 -17.05
N ASP A 9 20.99 -10.46 -17.52
CA ASP A 9 19.71 -9.94 -17.03
C ASP A 9 19.38 -10.45 -15.62
N ILE A 10 19.78 -11.68 -15.29
CA ILE A 10 19.63 -12.25 -13.94
C ILE A 10 20.58 -11.56 -12.96
N ASP A 11 21.84 -11.36 -13.34
CA ASP A 11 22.83 -10.68 -12.50
C ASP A 11 22.45 -9.20 -12.25
N ALA A 12 21.88 -8.52 -13.25
CA ALA A 12 21.36 -7.16 -13.12
C ALA A 12 20.12 -7.08 -12.22
N ALA A 13 19.19 -8.05 -12.33
CA ALA A 13 18.02 -8.13 -11.47
C ALA A 13 18.38 -8.40 -10.00
N ASP A 14 19.36 -9.27 -9.74
CA ASP A 14 19.87 -9.56 -8.40
C ASP A 14 20.61 -8.35 -7.79
N SER A 15 21.37 -7.61 -8.61
CA SER A 15 22.01 -6.35 -8.19
C SER A 15 20.98 -5.28 -7.80
N ALA A 16 19.92 -5.11 -8.60
CA ALA A 16 18.83 -4.18 -8.30
C ALA A 16 18.05 -4.57 -7.04
N ALA A 17 17.79 -5.87 -6.85
CA ALA A 17 17.15 -6.38 -5.64
C ALA A 17 18.00 -6.15 -4.39
N HIS A 18 19.32 -6.31 -4.50
CA HIS A 18 20.26 -6.03 -3.42
C HIS A 18 20.32 -4.55 -3.06
N LEU A 19 20.48 -3.67 -4.06
CA LEU A 19 20.48 -2.21 -3.86
C LEU A 19 19.18 -1.75 -3.21
N ARG A 20 18.05 -2.26 -3.67
CA ARG A 20 16.74 -2.00 -3.08
C ARG A 20 16.70 -2.40 -1.60
N ALA A 21 17.19 -3.58 -1.26
CA ALA A 21 17.24 -4.03 0.13
C ALA A 21 18.09 -3.08 0.98
N GLN A 22 19.23 -2.61 0.46
CA GLN A 22 20.07 -1.61 1.13
C GLN A 22 19.33 -0.28 1.32
N CYS A 23 18.67 0.25 0.29
CA CYS A 23 17.87 1.47 0.38
C CYS A 23 16.72 1.34 1.40
N GLY A 24 16.01 0.21 1.40
CA GLY A 24 14.96 -0.08 2.38
C GLY A 24 15.49 -0.15 3.81
N GLN A 25 16.67 -0.74 4.01
CA GLN A 25 17.34 -0.76 5.32
C GLN A 25 17.82 0.64 5.75
N ALA A 26 18.35 1.45 4.83
CA ALA A 26 18.75 2.82 5.10
C ALA A 26 17.54 3.67 5.53
N LEU A 27 16.43 3.62 4.77
CA LEU A 27 15.19 4.29 5.12
C LEU A 27 14.67 3.89 6.51
N GLN A 28 14.68 2.58 6.82
CA GLN A 28 14.26 2.11 8.14
C GLN A 28 15.20 2.55 9.27
N THR A 29 16.50 2.59 9.01
CA THR A 29 17.50 3.05 9.98
C THR A 29 17.29 4.52 10.29
N ILE A 30 17.14 5.33 9.24
CA ILE A 30 16.82 6.76 9.30
C ILE A 30 15.53 6.94 10.12
N ALA A 31 14.46 6.24 9.73
CA ALA A 31 13.16 6.33 10.37
C ALA A 31 13.14 5.91 11.84
N LYS A 32 14.07 5.06 12.29
CA LYS A 32 14.13 4.59 13.68
C LYS A 32 15.09 5.39 14.57
N HIS A 33 16.23 5.86 14.03
CA HIS A 33 17.35 6.35 14.84
C HIS A 33 17.60 7.84 14.71
N LEU A 34 17.14 8.51 13.64
CA LEU A 34 17.27 9.96 13.56
C LEU A 34 16.34 10.65 14.55
N GLN A 35 16.79 11.83 14.99
CA GLN A 35 16.02 12.76 15.80
C GLN A 35 14.75 13.16 15.06
N LEU A 36 13.64 13.24 15.78
CA LEU A 36 12.31 13.44 15.20
C LEU A 36 12.25 14.68 14.30
N HIS A 37 12.89 15.79 14.71
CA HIS A 37 12.95 17.03 13.94
C HIS A 37 13.56 16.90 12.54
N ILE A 38 14.61 16.10 12.36
CA ILE A 38 15.22 15.87 11.03
C ILE A 38 14.30 15.03 10.15
N VAL A 39 13.50 14.19 10.79
CA VAL A 39 12.60 13.27 10.13
C VAL A 39 11.27 13.94 9.73
N LEU A 40 10.86 14.99 10.46
CA LEU A 40 9.77 15.89 10.06
C LEU A 40 10.07 16.60 8.73
N LEU A 41 11.34 16.93 8.46
CA LEU A 41 11.72 17.49 7.15
C LEU A 41 11.57 16.47 6.00
N LEU A 42 11.75 15.18 6.28
CA LEU A 42 11.60 14.11 5.29
C LEU A 42 10.13 13.74 5.04
N TRP A 43 9.26 14.08 5.98
CA TRP A 43 7.88 13.62 6.05
C TRP A 43 7.07 13.93 4.78
N PRO A 44 6.96 15.18 4.28
CA PRO A 44 6.22 15.48 3.05
C PRO A 44 6.84 14.82 1.81
N TYR A 45 8.17 14.80 1.70
CA TYR A 45 8.87 14.21 0.55
C TYR A 45 8.59 12.72 0.39
N LEU A 46 8.39 11.97 1.47
CA LEU A 46 8.03 10.54 1.37
C LEU A 46 6.69 10.32 0.67
N PHE A 47 5.77 11.28 0.74
CA PHE A 47 4.47 11.22 0.06
C PHE A 47 4.57 11.55 -1.43
N GLU A 48 5.63 12.21 -1.91
CA GLU A 48 5.85 12.39 -3.36
C GLU A 48 6.05 11.02 -4.05
N PHE A 49 6.70 10.09 -3.36
CA PHE A 49 7.06 8.78 -3.93
C PHE A 49 5.93 7.74 -3.87
N ILE A 50 4.90 7.95 -3.05
CA ILE A 50 3.88 6.91 -2.81
C ILE A 50 2.98 6.68 -4.04
N CYS A 51 2.70 7.75 -4.78
CA CYS A 51 1.82 7.76 -5.96
C CYS A 51 2.60 7.80 -7.28
N ALA A 52 3.93 7.69 -7.25
CA ALA A 52 4.79 7.70 -8.42
C ALA A 52 5.04 6.27 -8.92
N GLN A 53 4.79 6.02 -10.21
CA GLN A 53 4.82 4.68 -10.81
C GLN A 53 6.23 4.06 -10.76
N GLU A 54 7.26 4.89 -10.92
CA GLU A 54 8.67 4.52 -10.90
C GLU A 54 9.08 3.88 -9.57
N TYR A 55 8.38 4.24 -8.49
CA TYR A 55 8.62 3.75 -7.14
C TYR A 55 7.69 2.60 -6.74
N ASN A 56 6.85 2.08 -7.65
CA ASN A 56 5.97 0.93 -7.42
C ASN A 56 6.71 -0.24 -6.79
N ILE A 57 7.92 -0.52 -7.28
CA ILE A 57 8.74 -1.56 -6.70
C ILE A 57 8.98 -1.23 -5.23
N ALA A 58 9.49 -0.03 -4.90
CA ALA A 58 9.94 0.43 -3.57
C ALA A 58 8.82 0.70 -2.56
N LEU A 59 7.57 0.64 -3.01
CA LEU A 59 6.40 1.11 -2.29
C LEU A 59 6.24 0.50 -0.88
N THR A 60 6.47 -0.80 -0.72
CA THR A 60 6.40 -1.44 0.61
C THR A 60 7.36 -0.81 1.62
N ASP A 61 8.57 -0.47 1.19
CA ASP A 61 9.61 0.10 2.06
C ASP A 61 9.31 1.57 2.37
N ILE A 62 8.78 2.32 1.40
CA ILE A 62 8.32 3.70 1.56
C ILE A 62 7.15 3.76 2.56
N ILE A 63 6.10 2.96 2.36
CA ILE A 63 4.94 2.88 3.25
C ILE A 63 5.38 2.52 4.67
N LYS A 64 6.27 1.53 4.81
CA LYS A 64 6.81 1.13 6.11
C LYS A 64 7.60 2.25 6.77
N CYS A 65 8.39 3.00 6.00
CA CYS A 65 9.11 4.17 6.49
C CYS A 65 8.13 5.18 7.09
N ILE A 66 7.17 5.66 6.28
CA ILE A 66 6.13 6.62 6.69
C ILE A 66 5.40 6.13 7.95
N ARG A 67 4.99 4.85 7.99
CA ARG A 67 4.33 4.26 9.16
C ARG A 67 5.17 4.38 10.42
N ILE A 68 6.45 4.02 10.36
CA ILE A 68 7.35 4.09 11.52
C ILE A 68 7.44 5.54 12.01
N LEU A 69 7.50 6.51 11.10
CA LEU A 69 7.52 7.93 11.47
C LEU A 69 6.23 8.34 12.16
N ALA A 70 5.10 8.01 11.56
CA ALA A 70 3.79 8.32 12.11
C ALA A 70 3.64 7.77 13.54
N GLU A 71 3.98 6.49 13.73
CA GLU A 71 3.91 5.82 15.03
C GLU A 71 4.87 6.43 16.05
N ARG A 72 6.09 6.83 15.64
CA ARG A 72 7.06 7.49 16.54
C ARG A 72 6.55 8.86 16.99
N THR A 73 6.05 9.68 16.07
CA THR A 73 5.51 11.01 16.37
C THR A 73 4.31 10.91 17.31
N MET A 74 3.37 10.00 17.02
CA MET A 74 2.22 9.76 17.90
C MET A 74 2.63 9.26 19.29
N LYS A 75 3.64 8.38 19.39
CA LYS A 75 4.16 7.89 20.68
C LYS A 75 4.87 8.99 21.49
N ALA A 76 5.45 9.98 20.84
CA ALA A 76 6.02 11.16 21.48
C ALA A 76 4.95 12.14 22.00
N GLY A 77 3.66 11.90 21.71
CA GLY A 77 2.56 12.80 22.05
C GLY A 77 2.42 13.98 21.09
N GLU A 78 3.18 13.99 20.01
CA GLU A 78 3.13 15.01 18.97
C GLU A 78 2.02 14.71 17.96
N LYS A 79 1.53 15.74 17.27
CA LYS A 79 0.56 15.60 16.19
C LYS A 79 1.30 15.42 14.87
N LEU A 80 0.74 14.59 13.98
CA LEU A 80 1.20 14.50 12.61
C LEU A 80 0.86 15.81 11.90
N ASP A 81 1.89 16.45 11.33
CA ASP A 81 1.74 17.65 10.53
C ASP A 81 1.51 17.29 9.07
N PHE A 82 0.46 17.86 8.48
CA PHE A 82 0.14 17.73 7.06
C PHE A 82 -0.07 19.11 6.41
N GLU A 83 0.41 20.17 7.06
CA GLU A 83 0.37 21.54 6.57
C GLU A 83 1.73 21.93 5.99
N GLU A 84 2.81 21.84 6.78
CA GLU A 84 4.14 22.26 6.33
C GLU A 84 4.70 21.32 5.24
N GLY A 85 4.97 21.87 4.06
CA GLY A 85 5.55 21.16 2.92
C GLY A 85 4.58 20.27 2.12
N PHE A 86 3.30 20.19 2.51
CA PHE A 86 2.24 19.49 1.75
C PHE A 86 1.52 20.38 0.74
N ASP A 87 1.94 21.65 0.62
CA ASP A 87 1.51 22.61 -0.39
C ASP A 87 2.17 22.40 -1.76
N SER A 88 3.25 21.62 -1.81
CA SER A 88 3.92 21.23 -3.04
C SER A 88 2.99 20.41 -3.95
N PRO A 89 2.88 20.74 -5.26
CA PRO A 89 2.07 19.99 -6.20
C PRO A 89 2.61 18.57 -6.48
N HIS A 90 3.84 18.28 -6.06
CA HIS A 90 4.46 16.96 -6.18
C HIS A 90 4.06 16.02 -5.03
N VAL A 91 3.59 16.57 -3.91
CA VAL A 91 3.22 15.78 -2.74
C VAL A 91 1.83 15.19 -2.93
N ALA A 92 1.70 13.89 -2.71
CA ALA A 92 0.42 13.22 -2.86
C ALA A 92 -0.60 13.71 -1.82
N GLY A 93 -1.74 14.21 -2.29
CA GLY A 93 -2.84 14.64 -1.43
C GLY A 93 -3.46 13.47 -0.65
N ASN A 94 -4.16 13.77 0.45
CA ASN A 94 -4.70 12.75 1.37
C ASN A 94 -5.53 11.66 0.67
N LEU A 95 -6.41 12.01 -0.28
CA LEU A 95 -7.23 11.04 -1.03
C LEU A 95 -6.44 10.24 -2.06
N GLN A 96 -5.37 10.82 -2.62
CA GLN A 96 -4.46 10.08 -3.49
C GLN A 96 -3.72 9.01 -2.69
N VAL A 97 -3.20 9.39 -1.52
CA VAL A 97 -2.57 8.46 -0.57
C VAL A 97 -3.56 7.39 -0.12
N PHE A 98 -4.78 7.78 0.27
CA PHE A 98 -5.81 6.86 0.69
C PHE A 98 -6.10 5.81 -0.39
N SER A 99 -6.35 6.27 -1.62
CA SER A 99 -6.58 5.41 -2.78
C SER A 99 -5.40 4.47 -3.01
N ARG A 100 -4.18 4.98 -2.92
CA ARG A 100 -2.96 4.22 -3.13
C ARG A 100 -2.76 3.10 -2.10
N LEU A 101 -3.08 3.37 -0.84
CA LEU A 101 -3.02 2.37 0.22
C LEU A 101 -4.08 1.28 0.02
N ILE A 102 -5.27 1.65 -0.48
CA ILE A 102 -6.29 0.67 -0.87
C ILE A 102 -5.78 -0.25 -1.98
N THR A 103 -5.18 0.29 -3.04
CA THR A 103 -4.69 -0.52 -4.16
C THR A 103 -3.50 -1.39 -3.78
N CYS A 104 -2.70 -1.01 -2.78
CA CYS A 104 -1.64 -1.85 -2.22
C CYS A 104 -2.14 -3.16 -1.60
N MET A 105 -3.43 -3.25 -1.29
CA MET A 105 -4.06 -4.48 -0.81
C MET A 105 -4.39 -5.45 -1.95
N ASN A 106 -4.22 -5.07 -3.21
CA ASN A 106 -4.67 -5.92 -4.29
C ASN A 106 -3.89 -7.25 -4.35
N ASN A 107 -4.64 -8.35 -4.52
CA ASN A 107 -4.13 -9.71 -4.59
C ASN A 107 -3.24 -10.12 -3.40
N ALA A 108 -3.36 -9.46 -2.23
CA ALA A 108 -2.46 -9.64 -1.10
C ALA A 108 -2.15 -11.11 -0.75
N PRO A 109 -3.14 -12.04 -0.67
CA PRO A 109 -2.87 -13.43 -0.31
C PRO A 109 -2.17 -14.26 -1.39
N LEU A 110 -1.83 -13.69 -2.55
CA LEU A 110 -1.22 -14.42 -3.67
C LEU A 110 0.22 -14.83 -3.37
N ASN A 111 1.01 -13.94 -2.74
CA ASN A 111 2.40 -14.21 -2.40
C ASN A 111 2.87 -13.35 -1.22
N LEU A 112 4.01 -13.70 -0.63
CA LEU A 112 4.54 -13.03 0.55
C LEU A 112 4.86 -11.54 0.31
N LEU A 113 5.28 -11.16 -0.90
CA LEU A 113 5.60 -9.77 -1.24
C LEU A 113 4.34 -8.90 -1.19
N LEU A 114 3.24 -9.37 -1.79
CA LEU A 114 1.95 -8.70 -1.78
C LEU A 114 1.33 -8.69 -0.36
N SER A 115 1.42 -9.79 0.39
CA SER A 115 0.98 -9.82 1.79
C SER A 115 1.72 -8.79 2.64
N LYS A 116 3.05 -8.63 2.46
CA LYS A 116 3.85 -7.62 3.18
C LYS A 116 3.44 -6.20 2.78
N ARG A 117 3.24 -5.94 1.49
CA ARG A 117 2.78 -4.64 0.96
C ARG A 117 1.43 -4.25 1.58
N ALA A 118 0.46 -5.16 1.54
CA ALA A 118 -0.87 -4.96 2.13
C ALA A 118 -0.82 -4.77 3.65
N THR A 119 0.04 -5.53 4.34
CA THR A 119 0.23 -5.40 5.80
C THR A 119 0.69 -4.01 6.19
N GLU A 120 1.74 -3.49 5.52
CA GLU A 120 2.25 -2.16 5.83
C GLU A 120 1.24 -1.07 5.38
N ALA A 121 0.53 -1.28 4.27
CA ALA A 121 -0.53 -0.38 3.82
C ALA A 121 -1.68 -0.28 4.82
N LEU A 122 -2.21 -1.40 5.33
CA LEU A 122 -3.27 -1.43 6.34
C LEU A 122 -2.86 -0.70 7.62
N ARG A 123 -1.64 -0.93 8.09
CA ARG A 123 -1.14 -0.26 9.29
C ARG A 123 -0.99 1.24 9.10
N LEU A 124 -0.49 1.67 7.94
CA LEU A 124 -0.41 3.09 7.62
C LEU A 124 -1.81 3.71 7.48
N LEU A 125 -2.76 2.99 6.87
CA LEU A 125 -4.16 3.39 6.75
C LEU A 125 -4.78 3.68 8.12
N SER A 126 -4.51 2.82 9.11
CA SER A 126 -4.92 3.02 10.51
C SER A 126 -4.28 4.25 11.13
N ALA A 127 -2.97 4.43 10.97
CA ALA A 127 -2.23 5.54 11.58
C ALA A 127 -2.67 6.91 11.03
N LEU A 128 -2.95 6.97 9.72
CA LEU A 128 -3.35 8.20 9.03
C LEU A 128 -4.87 8.41 8.99
N ALA A 129 -5.68 7.55 9.63
CA ALA A 129 -7.14 7.61 9.57
C ALA A 129 -7.74 9.02 9.80
N PRO A 130 -7.27 9.84 10.77
CA PRO A 130 -7.79 11.19 10.96
C PRO A 130 -7.48 12.16 9.82
N TRP A 131 -6.40 11.92 9.07
CA TRP A 131 -5.99 12.78 7.94
C TRP A 131 -6.85 12.57 6.70
N PHE A 132 -7.37 11.35 6.50
CA PHE A 132 -8.28 11.06 5.40
C PHE A 132 -9.66 11.67 5.62
N HIS A 133 -10.21 11.49 6.84
CA HIS A 133 -11.43 12.14 7.28
C HIS A 133 -11.64 11.92 8.80
N ASN A 134 -12.16 12.93 9.51
CA ASN A 134 -12.38 12.81 10.97
C ASN A 134 -13.32 11.65 11.36
N SER A 135 -14.36 11.37 10.56
CA SER A 135 -15.27 10.23 10.79
C SER A 135 -14.59 8.86 10.73
N LEU A 136 -13.43 8.75 10.09
CA LEU A 136 -12.71 7.47 9.93
C LEU A 136 -11.77 7.17 11.10
N ARG A 137 -11.47 8.16 11.94
CA ARG A 137 -10.51 8.08 13.07
C ARG A 137 -10.64 6.81 13.91
N ASN A 138 -11.87 6.39 14.22
CA ASN A 138 -12.15 5.24 15.09
C ASN A 138 -12.63 4.00 14.33
N VAL A 139 -12.94 4.15 13.04
CA VAL A 139 -13.54 3.11 12.20
C VAL A 139 -12.44 2.34 11.49
N LEU A 140 -11.52 3.05 10.82
CA LEU A 140 -10.43 2.45 10.05
C LEU A 140 -9.52 1.57 10.91
N PRO A 141 -9.00 2.01 12.09
CA PRO A 141 -8.06 1.19 12.84
C PRO A 141 -8.61 -0.18 13.22
N LYS A 142 -9.87 -0.24 13.68
CA LYS A 142 -10.54 -1.48 14.08
C LYS A 142 -10.66 -2.44 12.91
N HIS A 143 -11.14 -1.97 11.76
CA HIS A 143 -11.37 -2.82 10.61
C HIS A 143 -10.06 -3.23 9.93
N CYS A 144 -9.04 -2.37 9.95
CA CYS A 144 -7.70 -2.74 9.51
C CYS A 144 -7.10 -3.87 10.36
N ASP A 145 -7.28 -3.85 11.68
CA ASP A 145 -6.81 -4.92 12.56
C ASP A 145 -7.49 -6.26 12.25
N GLU A 146 -8.80 -6.25 11.98
CA GLU A 146 -9.55 -7.42 11.51
C GLU A 146 -9.01 -7.95 10.18
N LEU A 147 -8.77 -7.06 9.21
CA LEU A 147 -8.20 -7.41 7.91
C LEU A 147 -6.79 -7.99 8.01
N LEU A 148 -5.96 -7.51 8.94
CA LEU A 148 -4.63 -8.08 9.19
C LEU A 148 -4.72 -9.54 9.66
N VAL A 149 -5.69 -9.86 10.52
CA VAL A 149 -5.95 -11.25 10.96
C VAL A 149 -6.43 -12.11 9.78
N ILE A 150 -7.38 -11.60 8.99
CA ILE A 150 -7.90 -12.28 7.81
C ILE A 150 -6.78 -12.56 6.80
N LEU A 151 -5.95 -11.56 6.49
CA LEU A 151 -4.82 -11.70 5.57
C LEU A 151 -3.85 -12.78 6.03
N LYS A 152 -3.55 -12.84 7.34
CA LYS A 152 -2.69 -13.89 7.91
C LYS A 152 -3.29 -15.28 7.72
N ASN A 153 -4.61 -15.42 7.88
CA ASN A 153 -5.31 -16.70 7.70
C ASN A 153 -5.43 -17.11 6.23
N LEU A 154 -5.51 -16.14 5.32
CA LEU A 154 -5.58 -16.40 3.88
C LEU A 154 -4.21 -16.60 3.24
N SER A 155 -3.13 -16.04 3.81
CA SER A 155 -1.78 -16.14 3.22
C SER A 155 -1.29 -17.60 3.18
N PRO A 156 -0.59 -18.02 2.11
CA PRO A 156 -0.09 -19.39 1.99
C PRO A 156 0.94 -19.68 3.09
N PRO A 157 0.93 -20.89 3.69
CA PRO A 157 2.02 -21.30 4.58
C PRO A 157 3.33 -21.37 3.80
N LEU A 158 4.45 -21.01 4.44
CA LEU A 158 5.78 -20.91 3.82
C LEU A 158 6.29 -22.22 3.17
N ASN A 159 5.67 -23.36 3.46
CA ASN A 159 6.20 -24.69 3.12
C ASN A 159 5.52 -25.37 1.91
N ASN A 160 4.62 -24.71 1.21
CA ASN A 160 3.93 -25.32 0.08
C ASN A 160 4.55 -24.89 -1.26
N THR A 161 5.73 -25.41 -1.56
CA THR A 161 6.23 -25.55 -2.94
C THR A 161 5.39 -26.62 -3.64
N VAL A 162 4.18 -26.25 -4.06
CA VAL A 162 3.38 -27.11 -4.93
C VAL A 162 3.70 -26.73 -6.37
N GLU A 163 4.84 -27.23 -6.85
CA GLU A 163 5.07 -27.44 -8.27
C GLU A 163 4.11 -28.53 -8.73
N GLY A 164 2.92 -28.13 -9.18
CA GLY A 164 1.92 -29.05 -9.69
C GLY A 164 0.78 -28.27 -10.28
N GLY A 165 0.72 -28.19 -11.62
CA GLY A 165 -0.35 -27.56 -12.39
C GLY A 165 -1.67 -28.32 -12.28
N ASN A 166 -2.23 -28.41 -11.06
CA ASN A 166 -3.53 -28.99 -10.80
C ASN A 166 -4.58 -27.86 -10.75
N SER A 167 -5.60 -27.97 -11.61
CA SER A 167 -6.75 -27.04 -11.68
C SER A 167 -7.34 -26.70 -10.31
N ALA A 168 -7.41 -27.68 -9.40
CA ALA A 168 -7.91 -27.48 -8.03
C ALA A 168 -7.05 -26.52 -7.18
N VAL A 169 -5.72 -26.50 -7.36
CA VAL A 169 -4.82 -25.57 -6.65
C VAL A 169 -5.03 -24.14 -7.16
N CYS A 170 -5.22 -23.99 -8.47
CA CYS A 170 -5.55 -22.71 -9.09
C CYS A 170 -6.91 -22.19 -8.60
N GLU A 171 -7.94 -23.04 -8.53
CA GLU A 171 -9.26 -22.67 -8.02
C GLU A 171 -9.23 -22.24 -6.54
N LEU A 172 -8.50 -22.97 -5.69
CA LEU A 172 -8.31 -22.59 -4.28
C LEU A 172 -7.59 -21.25 -4.13
N ARG A 173 -6.64 -20.96 -5.02
CA ARG A 173 -5.91 -19.68 -5.06
C ARG A 173 -6.84 -18.54 -5.50
N LEU A 174 -7.63 -18.72 -6.55
CA LEU A 174 -8.60 -17.74 -7.03
C LEU A 174 -9.69 -17.46 -5.98
N ALA A 175 -10.22 -18.51 -5.35
CA ALA A 175 -11.22 -18.38 -4.29
C ALA A 175 -10.70 -17.57 -3.09
N ARG A 176 -9.45 -17.77 -2.71
CA ARG A 176 -8.78 -17.00 -1.65
C ARG A 176 -8.65 -15.52 -2.01
N ILE A 177 -8.24 -15.23 -3.24
CA ILE A 177 -8.12 -13.85 -3.74
C ILE A 177 -9.48 -13.17 -3.77
N ALA A 178 -10.51 -13.86 -4.27
CA ALA A 178 -11.88 -13.33 -4.31
C ALA A 178 -12.43 -13.02 -2.91
N ARG A 179 -12.22 -13.91 -1.93
CA ARG A 179 -12.59 -13.66 -0.52
C ARG A 179 -11.89 -12.43 0.05
N TRP A 180 -10.59 -12.30 -0.25
CA TRP A 180 -9.84 -11.13 0.18
C TRP A 180 -10.36 -9.83 -0.44
N HIS A 181 -10.63 -9.84 -1.75
CA HIS A 181 -11.21 -8.67 -2.42
C HIS A 181 -12.57 -8.27 -1.84
N ALA A 182 -13.43 -9.24 -1.49
CA ALA A 182 -14.69 -8.95 -0.82
C ALA A 182 -14.48 -8.17 0.49
N HIS A 183 -13.54 -8.61 1.34
CA HIS A 183 -13.22 -7.90 2.58
C HIS A 183 -12.63 -6.50 2.36
N VAL A 184 -11.84 -6.30 1.31
CA VAL A 184 -11.34 -4.95 0.97
C VAL A 184 -12.47 -4.06 0.44
N LEU A 185 -13.42 -4.61 -0.30
CA LEU A 185 -14.61 -3.88 -0.74
C LEU A 185 -15.54 -3.53 0.43
N ASP A 186 -15.68 -4.42 1.42
CA ASP A 186 -16.43 -4.14 2.65
C ASP A 186 -15.81 -2.96 3.43
N LEU A 187 -14.47 -2.90 3.51
CA LEU A 187 -13.77 -1.73 4.08
C LEU A 187 -14.08 -0.44 3.31
N LEU A 188 -14.11 -0.50 1.98
CA LEU A 188 -14.43 0.65 1.14
C LEU A 188 -15.88 1.13 1.35
N ASP A 189 -16.84 0.19 1.35
CA ASP A 189 -18.24 0.48 1.64
C ASP A 189 -18.40 1.10 3.04
N LEU A 190 -17.72 0.54 4.04
CA LEU A 190 -17.67 1.09 5.39
C LEU A 190 -17.16 2.53 5.40
N CYS A 191 -16.07 2.83 4.69
CA CYS A 191 -15.53 4.19 4.62
C CYS A 191 -16.51 5.17 3.99
N VAL A 192 -17.09 4.81 2.84
CA VAL A 192 -18.05 5.64 2.10
C VAL A 192 -19.30 5.90 2.95
N ARG A 193 -19.82 4.90 3.66
CA ARG A 193 -21.00 5.05 4.54
C ARG A 193 -20.73 5.96 5.74
N ASN A 194 -19.54 5.86 6.34
CA ASN A 194 -19.20 6.65 7.53
C ASN A 194 -18.86 8.11 7.23
N VAL A 195 -18.35 8.42 6.03
CA VAL A 195 -18.10 9.79 5.61
C VAL A 195 -19.36 10.38 5.00
N ASN A 196 -20.12 11.17 5.77
CA ASN A 196 -21.34 11.85 5.30
C ASN A 196 -21.02 13.17 4.56
N ASP A 197 -20.12 13.09 3.58
CA ASP A 197 -19.69 14.21 2.75
C ASP A 197 -19.69 13.75 1.29
N GLY A 198 -20.57 14.35 0.49
CA GLY A 198 -20.72 14.02 -0.93
C GLY A 198 -19.51 14.43 -1.77
N GLU A 199 -18.89 15.57 -1.46
CA GLU A 199 -17.71 16.06 -2.18
C GLU A 199 -16.52 15.15 -1.91
N TRP A 200 -16.32 14.75 -0.64
CA TRP A 200 -15.30 13.79 -0.27
C TRP A 200 -15.47 12.46 -1.02
N ARG A 201 -16.69 11.92 -1.09
CA ARG A 201 -16.99 10.65 -1.79
C ARG A 201 -16.69 10.74 -3.29
N CYS A 202 -17.09 11.84 -3.94
CA CYS A 202 -16.81 12.09 -5.35
C CYS A 202 -15.30 12.24 -5.60
N ALA A 203 -14.60 13.03 -4.77
CA ALA A 203 -13.16 13.22 -4.88
C ALA A 203 -12.40 11.91 -4.65
N PHE A 204 -12.86 11.08 -3.72
CA PHE A 204 -12.27 9.76 -3.46
C PHE A 204 -12.48 8.82 -4.64
N ALA A 205 -13.69 8.76 -5.21
CA ALA A 205 -13.96 7.95 -6.41
C ALA A 205 -13.08 8.38 -7.59
N ALA A 206 -12.92 9.70 -7.81
CA ALA A 206 -12.03 10.23 -8.83
C ALA A 206 -10.56 9.88 -8.57
N ALA A 207 -10.10 9.95 -7.32
CA ALA A 207 -8.74 9.56 -6.93
C ALA A 207 -8.48 8.06 -7.14
N MET A 208 -9.46 7.21 -6.83
CA MET A 208 -9.41 5.77 -7.12
C MET A 208 -9.34 5.51 -8.63
N GLY A 209 -10.16 6.18 -9.44
CA GLY A 209 -10.10 6.07 -10.91
C GLY A 209 -8.72 6.42 -11.47
N LYS A 210 -8.07 7.47 -10.94
CA LYS A 210 -6.71 7.86 -11.34
C LYS A 210 -5.64 6.80 -11.03
N GLN A 211 -5.86 5.93 -10.03
CA GLN A 211 -4.93 4.84 -9.75
C GLN A 211 -4.82 3.84 -10.91
N PHE A 212 -5.85 3.72 -11.75
CA PHE A 212 -5.88 2.77 -12.86
C PHE A 212 -4.68 2.92 -13.82
N ASN A 213 -4.25 4.16 -14.06
CA ASN A 213 -3.14 4.49 -14.95
C ASN A 213 -1.79 4.02 -14.38
N LEU A 214 -1.64 3.98 -13.05
CA LEU A 214 -0.41 3.56 -12.37
C LEU A 214 -0.15 2.05 -12.45
N TYR A 215 -1.13 1.29 -12.92
CA TYR A 215 -1.05 -0.15 -13.13
C TYR A 215 -1.11 -0.54 -14.61
N GLY A 216 -0.77 0.39 -15.52
CA GLY A 216 -0.73 0.15 -16.98
C GLY A 216 -0.05 -1.17 -17.35
N ASP A 217 1.08 -1.46 -16.70
CA ASP A 217 1.93 -2.63 -16.96
C ASP A 217 1.59 -3.87 -16.11
N ALA A 218 0.58 -3.79 -15.22
CA ALA A 218 0.17 -4.86 -14.31
C ALA A 218 -1.37 -4.97 -14.25
N PRO A 219 -2.03 -5.44 -15.33
CA PRO A 219 -3.49 -5.47 -15.44
C PRO A 219 -4.18 -6.35 -14.37
N GLU A 220 -3.53 -7.40 -13.89
CA GLU A 220 -3.99 -8.24 -12.78
C GLU A 220 -4.07 -7.48 -11.44
N GLU A 221 -3.33 -6.38 -11.29
CA GLU A 221 -3.37 -5.50 -10.12
C GLU A 221 -4.46 -4.41 -10.22
N LYS A 222 -5.42 -4.52 -11.17
CA LYS A 222 -6.52 -3.55 -11.36
C LYS A 222 -7.88 -3.94 -10.76
N VAL A 223 -8.04 -5.15 -10.23
CA VAL A 223 -9.34 -5.70 -9.81
C VAL A 223 -10.12 -4.78 -8.85
N ILE A 224 -9.48 -4.28 -7.78
CA ILE A 224 -10.10 -3.39 -6.78
C ILE A 224 -10.43 -1.99 -7.36
N ILE A 225 -9.74 -1.59 -8.42
CA ILE A 225 -9.89 -0.26 -9.06
C ILE A 225 -11.02 -0.27 -10.09
N SER A 226 -11.29 -1.43 -10.71
CA SER A 226 -12.23 -1.58 -11.82
C SER A 226 -13.63 -0.96 -11.60
N PRO A 227 -14.24 -0.97 -10.39
CA PRO A 227 -15.54 -0.33 -10.19
C PRO A 227 -15.54 1.19 -10.36
N PHE A 228 -14.39 1.84 -10.24
CA PHE A 228 -14.25 3.31 -10.23
C PHE A 228 -13.89 3.91 -11.60
N VAL A 229 -13.59 3.09 -12.60
CA VAL A 229 -13.13 3.54 -13.92
C VAL A 229 -14.28 4.07 -14.79
N ASN A 230 -15.52 3.62 -14.54
CA ASN A 230 -16.70 4.01 -15.31
C ASN A 230 -17.51 5.15 -14.66
N ILE A 231 -16.96 5.81 -13.62
CA ILE A 231 -17.66 6.86 -12.84
C ILE A 231 -17.25 8.28 -13.29
N ASN A 232 -16.32 8.40 -14.25
CA ASN A 232 -15.89 9.69 -14.81
C ASN A 232 -16.50 9.95 -16.18
#